data_AF-A0A5J5B9Y1-F1
#
_entry.id   AF-A0A5J5B9Y1-F1
#
_cell.length_a   1.000
_cell.length_b   1.000
_cell.length_c   1.000
_cell.angle_alpha   90.00
_cell.angle_beta   90.00
_cell.angle_gamma   90.00
#
_symmetry.space_group_name_H-M   'P 1'
#
loop_
_entity.id
_entity.type
_entity.pdbx_description
1 polymer ?
#
loop_
_entity_poly.entity_id
_entity_poly.type
_entity_poly.pdbx_seq_one_letter_code
_entity_poly.pdbx_strand_id
1 'polypeptide(L)'
;MTRTSLITESQGFQRMGDASQVVDELLKRREETEWFIEGDFDTYVKGIQQPYVWGGEPELLMASHVLKTAISVFMIDRSSGGLVNVANYGEEYQKDKESPIKVLFHGYGHYDILEAISAQSYQKVEA
;
A
#
# COMPACT_ATOMS: atom_id res chain seq x y z
N MET A 1 -0.69 -47.01 15.99
CA MET A 1 -2.04 -46.48 15.80
C MET A 1 -2.03 -45.02 16.18
N THR A 2 -2.41 -44.19 15.21
CA THR A 2 -2.13 -42.74 15.09
C THR A 2 -3.21 -41.91 15.79
N ARG A 3 -2.82 -40.80 16.43
CA ARG A 3 -3.61 -39.55 16.51
C ARG A 3 -2.70 -38.43 17.02
N THR A 4 -2.05 -37.69 16.11
CA THR A 4 -2.55 -36.46 15.46
C THR A 4 -2.43 -35.26 16.39
N SER A 5 -1.34 -34.53 16.18
CA SER A 5 -0.99 -33.24 16.75
C SER A 5 -2.12 -32.22 16.59
N LEU A 6 -2.46 -31.56 17.70
CA LEU A 6 -3.31 -30.38 17.71
C LEU A 6 -2.46 -29.14 17.40
N ILE A 7 -2.58 -28.68 16.15
CA ILE A 7 -2.84 -27.28 15.75
C ILE A 7 -2.20 -26.20 16.65
N THR A 8 -1.07 -25.65 16.21
CA THR A 8 -0.74 -24.22 16.37
C THR A 8 0.12 -23.78 15.18
N GLU A 9 -0.52 -23.66 14.02
CA GLU A 9 0.07 -23.09 12.80
C GLU A 9 -0.72 -21.86 12.29
N SER A 10 -1.43 -21.16 13.17
CA SER A 10 -2.18 -19.94 12.79
C SER A 10 -1.48 -18.62 13.17
N GLN A 11 -0.28 -18.65 13.75
CA GLN A 11 0.48 -17.43 14.13
C GLN A 11 1.28 -16.81 12.97
N GLY A 12 1.14 -17.32 11.74
CA GLY A 12 1.95 -16.89 10.59
C GLY A 12 1.26 -15.99 9.56
N PHE A 13 -0.04 -15.73 9.67
CA PHE A 13 -0.84 -15.15 8.56
C PHE A 13 -1.63 -13.88 8.93
N GLN A 14 -1.16 -13.10 9.92
CA GLN A 14 -1.73 -11.79 10.30
C GLN A 14 -0.72 -10.65 10.15
N ARG A 15 0.16 -10.68 9.15
CA ARG A 15 1.26 -9.71 9.01
C ARG A 15 1.02 -8.55 8.05
N MET A 16 -0.21 -8.31 7.59
CA MET A 16 -0.42 -7.28 6.56
C MET A 16 -1.83 -6.65 6.59
N GLY A 17 -2.39 -6.42 7.77
CA GLY A 17 -3.77 -5.94 7.91
C GLY A 17 -4.03 -5.03 9.10
N ASP A 18 -2.99 -4.44 9.67
CA ASP A 18 -3.11 -3.68 10.91
C ASP A 18 -2.70 -2.23 10.62
N ALA A 19 -3.69 -1.35 10.41
CA ALA A 19 -3.48 0.10 10.28
C ALA A 19 -2.61 0.68 11.42
N SER A 20 -2.52 -0.04 12.54
CA SER A 20 -1.60 0.20 13.64
C SER A 20 -0.15 0.40 13.19
N GLN A 21 0.39 -0.43 12.28
CA GLN A 21 1.80 -0.32 11.86
C GLN A 21 2.04 0.94 11.02
N VAL A 22 1.07 1.32 10.18
CA VAL A 22 1.12 2.54 9.38
C VAL A 22 1.05 3.77 10.29
N VAL A 23 0.18 3.73 11.29
CA VAL A 23 0.05 4.79 12.30
C VAL A 23 1.31 4.93 13.15
N ASP A 24 1.90 3.82 13.58
CA ASP A 24 3.14 3.82 14.36
C ASP A 24 4.29 4.46 13.58
N GLU A 25 4.41 4.13 12.29
CA GLU A 25 5.42 4.74 11.42
C GLU A 25 5.13 6.24 11.18
N LEU A 26 3.85 6.62 11.06
CA LEU A 26 3.44 8.03 10.95
C LEU A 26 3.86 8.85 12.18
N LEU A 27 3.61 8.32 13.38
CA LEU A 27 4.01 8.95 14.64
C LEU A 27 5.52 9.10 14.76
N LYS A 28 6.27 8.08 14.34
CA LYS A 28 7.73 8.10 14.34
C LYS A 28 8.31 9.15 13.39
N ARG A 29 7.60 9.43 12.29
CA ARG A 29 8.00 10.36 11.23
C ARG A 29 7.19 11.66 11.26
N ARG A 30 6.69 12.05 12.43
CA ARG A 30 5.90 13.28 12.58
C ARG A 30 6.59 14.51 11.97
N GLU A 31 7.90 14.67 12.22
CA GLU A 31 8.67 15.80 11.68
C GLU A 31 8.69 15.85 10.14
N GLU A 32 8.64 14.69 9.48
CA GLU A 32 8.65 14.57 8.01
C GLU A 32 7.25 14.78 7.41
N THR A 33 6.19 14.53 8.19
CA THR A 33 4.82 14.35 7.68
C THR A 33 3.83 15.42 8.13
N GLU A 34 4.03 16.01 9.30
CA GLU A 34 3.10 16.98 9.90
C GLU A 34 2.88 18.21 9.02
N TRP A 35 3.91 18.68 8.31
CA TRP A 35 3.81 19.90 7.50
C TRP A 35 2.85 19.80 6.30
N PHE A 36 2.55 18.59 5.82
CA PHE A 36 1.61 18.35 4.71
C PHE A 36 0.29 17.72 5.14
N ILE A 37 0.12 17.44 6.44
CA ILE A 37 -1.16 16.97 6.98
C ILE A 37 -2.08 18.16 7.18
N GLU A 38 -3.30 18.06 6.64
CA GLU A 38 -4.30 19.09 6.82
C GLU A 38 -4.88 19.06 8.25
N GLY A 39 -4.72 20.16 8.97
CA GLY A 39 -5.26 20.34 10.32
C GLY A 39 -4.30 19.90 11.43
N ASP A 40 -4.87 19.43 12.54
CA ASP A 40 -4.10 18.98 13.71
C ASP A 40 -3.65 17.52 13.53
N PHE A 41 -2.34 17.27 13.65
CA PHE A 41 -1.75 15.96 13.45
C PHE A 41 -2.34 14.89 14.37
N ASP A 42 -2.54 15.21 15.65
CA ASP A 42 -3.04 14.23 16.62
C ASP A 42 -4.52 13.87 16.33
N THR A 43 -5.28 14.83 15.79
CA THR A 43 -6.66 14.62 15.31
C THR A 43 -6.67 13.77 14.04
N TYR A 44 -5.75 14.02 13.11
CA TYR A 44 -5.56 13.21 11.90
C TYR A 44 -5.26 11.75 12.24
N VAL A 45 -4.29 11.50 13.13
CA VAL A 45 -3.90 10.16 13.59
C VAL A 45 -5.09 9.41 14.22
N LYS A 46 -5.89 10.09 15.04
CA LYS A 46 -7.11 9.48 15.63
C LYS A 46 -8.16 9.14 14.58
N GLY A 47 -8.23 9.94 13.50
CA GLY A 47 -9.13 9.73 12.39
C GLY A 47 -8.79 8.46 11.61
N ILE A 48 -7.54 8.32 11.17
CA ILE A 48 -7.12 7.17 10.34
C ILE A 48 -7.16 5.82 11.07
N GLN A 49 -7.20 5.82 12.41
CA GLN A 49 -7.45 4.62 13.22
C GLN A 49 -8.90 4.14 13.17
N GLN A 50 -9.84 4.94 12.66
CA GLN A 50 -11.24 4.55 12.56
C GLN A 50 -11.46 3.64 11.35
N PRO A 51 -12.24 2.55 11.47
CA PRO A 51 -12.40 1.54 10.41
C PRO A 51 -13.09 2.04 9.14
N TYR A 52 -13.67 3.24 9.14
CA TYR A 52 -14.39 3.83 8.02
C TYR A 52 -13.65 5.03 7.39
N VAL A 53 -12.46 5.35 7.89
CA VAL A 53 -11.62 6.41 7.33
C VAL A 53 -10.70 5.78 6.29
N TRP A 54 -10.72 6.34 5.09
CA TRP A 54 -9.91 5.89 3.98
C TRP A 54 -8.54 6.55 4.10
N GLY A 55 -7.48 5.76 3.95
CA GLY A 55 -6.12 6.28 3.88
C GLY A 55 -5.90 7.07 2.60
N GLY A 56 -5.11 8.13 2.68
CA GLY A 56 -4.67 8.96 1.57
C GLY A 56 -3.18 8.77 1.26
N GLU A 57 -2.58 9.82 0.71
CA GLU A 57 -1.15 9.86 0.42
C GLU A 57 -0.25 9.67 1.65
N PRO A 58 -0.56 10.24 2.84
CA PRO A 58 0.28 10.02 4.02
C PRO A 58 0.38 8.53 4.39
N GLU A 59 -0.73 7.78 4.30
CA GLU A 59 -0.74 6.35 4.59
C GLU A 59 0.01 5.54 3.53
N LEU A 60 -0.06 5.93 2.25
CA LEU A 60 0.72 5.28 1.18
C LEU A 60 2.23 5.48 1.39
N LEU A 61 2.65 6.70 1.76
CA LEU A 61 4.05 6.97 2.08
C LEU A 61 4.51 6.10 3.27
N MET A 62 3.73 6.06 4.36
CA MET A 62 4.06 5.23 5.52
C MET A 62 4.05 3.74 5.19
N ALA A 63 3.11 3.26 4.38
CA ALA A 63 3.07 1.89 3.91
C ALA A 63 4.34 1.50 3.16
N SER A 64 4.91 2.41 2.34
CA SER A 64 6.19 2.15 1.66
C SER A 64 7.34 1.91 2.65
N HIS A 65 7.37 2.63 3.77
CA HIS A 65 8.37 2.45 4.82
C HIS A 65 8.16 1.19 5.66
N VAL A 66 6.90 0.84 5.96
CA VAL A 66 6.54 -0.38 6.70
C VAL A 66 6.86 -1.62 5.86
N LEU A 67 6.48 -1.62 4.59
CA LEU A 67 6.70 -2.73 3.64
C LEU A 67 8.12 -2.78 3.09
N LYS A 68 8.92 -1.72 3.29
CA LYS A 68 10.27 -1.58 2.71
C LYS A 68 10.25 -1.84 1.21
N THR A 69 9.26 -1.29 0.53
CA THR A 69 8.98 -1.51 -0.90
C THR A 69 8.47 -0.21 -1.51
N ALA A 70 8.96 0.13 -2.72
CA ALA A 70 8.49 1.29 -3.43
C ALA A 70 7.01 1.14 -3.87
N ILE A 71 6.26 2.23 -3.83
CA ILE A 71 4.86 2.30 -4.26
C ILE A 71 4.75 3.37 -5.35
N SER A 72 4.24 2.96 -6.52
CA SER A 72 3.98 3.85 -7.65
C SER A 72 2.49 4.10 -7.79
N VAL A 73 2.08 5.36 -7.73
CA VAL A 73 0.70 5.79 -7.91
C VAL A 73 0.51 6.20 -9.36
N PHE A 74 -0.52 5.64 -9.99
CA PHE A 74 -0.93 5.95 -11.34
C PHE A 74 -2.32 6.57 -11.35
N MET A 75 -2.62 7.35 -12.39
CA MET A 75 -3.95 7.88 -12.67
C MET A 75 -4.25 7.69 -14.16
N ILE A 76 -5.52 7.50 -14.52
CA ILE A 76 -5.95 7.57 -15.92
C ILE A 76 -6.09 9.04 -16.30
N ASP A 77 -5.24 9.51 -17.20
CA ASP A 77 -5.37 10.83 -17.78
C ASP A 77 -6.67 10.92 -18.59
N ARG A 78 -7.54 11.87 -18.22
CA ARG A 78 -8.86 12.04 -18.85
C ARG A 78 -8.76 12.48 -20.30
N SER A 79 -7.64 13.09 -20.70
CA SER A 79 -7.47 13.60 -22.07
C SER A 79 -7.00 12.52 -23.04
N SER A 80 -6.04 11.69 -22.64
CA SER A 80 -5.45 10.64 -23.47
C SER A 80 -6.05 9.24 -23.21
N GLY A 81 -6.76 9.05 -22.09
CA GLY A 81 -7.16 7.72 -21.60
C GLY A 81 -5.96 6.86 -21.16
N GLY A 82 -4.76 7.43 -21.14
CA GLY A 82 -3.52 6.72 -20.80
C GLY A 82 -3.27 6.66 -19.30
N LEU A 83 -2.54 5.63 -18.89
CA LEU A 83 -2.06 5.49 -17.51
C LEU A 83 -0.82 6.38 -17.29
N VAL A 84 -0.89 7.32 -16.37
CA VAL A 84 0.19 8.26 -16.04
C VAL A 84 0.65 8.02 -14.61
N ASN A 85 1.97 7.92 -14.40
CA ASN A 85 2.56 7.88 -13.06
C ASN A 85 2.50 9.29 -12.46
N VAL A 86 1.87 9.43 -11.29
CA VAL A 86 1.65 10.73 -10.64
C VAL A 86 2.47 10.90 -9.36
N ALA A 87 2.88 9.80 -8.72
CA ALA A 87 3.74 9.83 -7.55
C ALA A 87 4.50 8.51 -7.39
N ASN A 88 5.67 8.57 -6.77
CA ASN A 88 6.42 7.41 -6.30
C ASN A 88 6.82 7.64 -4.84
N TYR A 89 6.64 6.63 -4.00
CA TYR A 89 6.99 6.65 -2.59
C TYR A 89 7.93 5.50 -2.27
N GLY A 90 8.86 5.71 -1.35
CA GLY A 90 9.80 4.67 -0.93
C GLY A 90 10.81 4.29 -2.01
N GLU A 91 11.20 5.22 -2.88
CA GLU A 91 12.19 4.99 -3.95
C GLU A 91 13.53 4.50 -3.38
N GLU A 92 13.86 4.83 -2.12
CA GLU A 92 15.04 4.33 -1.43
C GLU A 92 15.03 2.81 -1.19
N TYR A 93 13.86 2.16 -1.31
CA TYR A 93 13.71 0.71 -1.21
C TYR A 93 13.68 0.02 -2.58
N GLN A 94 13.69 0.77 -3.68
CA GLN A 94 13.65 0.21 -5.02
C GLN A 94 14.94 -0.57 -5.29
N LYS A 95 14.85 -1.90 -5.29
CA LYS A 95 15.95 -2.80 -5.70
C LYS A 95 15.83 -3.09 -7.19
N ASP A 96 16.96 -3.33 -7.86
CA ASP A 96 17.04 -3.60 -9.31
C ASP A 96 16.15 -4.77 -9.79
N LYS A 97 15.69 -5.64 -8.88
CA LYS A 97 14.92 -6.85 -9.19
C LYS A 97 13.49 -6.88 -8.66
N GLU A 98 13.10 -5.93 -7.79
CA GLU A 98 11.77 -5.91 -7.17
C GLU A 98 10.91 -4.87 -7.89
N SER A 99 9.76 -5.26 -8.42
CA SER A 99 8.84 -4.28 -9.02
C SER A 99 8.14 -3.49 -7.91
N PRO A 100 7.96 -2.16 -8.07
CA PRO A 100 7.17 -1.39 -7.12
C PRO A 100 5.73 -1.90 -7.08
N ILE A 101 5.09 -1.76 -5.93
CA ILE A 101 3.64 -1.95 -5.81
C ILE A 101 2.98 -0.83 -6.60
N LYS A 102 2.11 -1.17 -7.55
CA LYS A 102 1.42 -0.18 -8.38
C LYS A 102 -0.01 -0.03 -7.91
N VAL A 103 -0.44 1.21 -7.72
CA VAL A 103 -1.82 1.54 -7.35
C VAL A 103 -2.42 2.53 -8.33
N LEU A 104 -3.71 2.41 -8.58
CA LEU A 104 -4.48 3.28 -9.47
C LEU A 104 -5.36 4.21 -8.64
N PHE A 105 -5.15 5.51 -8.78
CA PHE A 105 -5.92 6.55 -8.13
C PHE A 105 -7.04 7.08 -9.03
N HIS A 106 -8.27 7.11 -8.50
CA HIS A 106 -9.48 7.50 -9.24
C HIS A 106 -9.89 8.97 -9.06
N GLY A 107 -9.17 9.76 -8.25
CA GLY A 107 -9.44 11.19 -8.06
C GLY A 107 -10.37 11.57 -6.90
N TYR A 108 -10.92 10.59 -6.17
CA TYR A 108 -11.82 10.82 -5.02
C TYR A 108 -11.39 10.06 -3.75
N GLY A 109 -10.08 9.87 -3.56
CA GLY A 109 -9.53 9.13 -2.42
C GLY A 109 -9.59 7.60 -2.55
N HIS A 110 -9.99 7.08 -3.73
CA HIS A 110 -10.06 5.65 -3.98
C HIS A 110 -8.83 5.15 -4.74
N TYR A 111 -8.21 4.09 -4.22
CA TYR A 111 -7.06 3.41 -4.79
C TYR A 111 -7.39 1.94 -5.04
N ASP A 112 -7.03 1.46 -6.22
CA ASP A 112 -7.04 0.04 -6.56
C ASP A 112 -5.63 -0.48 -6.78
N ILE A 113 -5.39 -1.76 -6.46
CA ILE A 113 -4.13 -2.40 -6.81
C ILE A 113 -4.10 -2.59 -8.33
N LEU A 114 -3.06 -2.04 -8.97
CA LEU A 114 -2.80 -2.29 -10.37
C LEU A 114 -1.97 -3.57 -10.48
N GLU A 115 -2.65 -4.70 -10.67
CA GLU A 115 -1.97 -5.96 -10.96
C GLU A 115 -1.20 -5.83 -12.28
N ALA A 116 0.12 -5.84 -12.19
CA ALA A 116 0.94 -6.07 -13.36
C ALA A 116 0.69 -7.52 -13.80
N ILE A 117 0.03 -7.71 -14.94
CA ILE A 117 -0.01 -9.01 -15.60
C ILE A 117 1.45 -9.38 -15.86
N SER A 118 2.00 -10.29 -15.05
CA SER A 118 3.33 -10.80 -15.31
C SER A 118 3.26 -11.54 -16.65
N ALA A 119 4.26 -11.36 -17.51
CA ALA A 119 4.31 -12.00 -18.82
C ALA A 119 4.40 -13.55 -18.76
N GLN A 120 4.20 -14.16 -17.59
CA GLN A 120 4.35 -15.61 -17.35
C GLN A 120 3.03 -16.38 -17.30
N SER A 121 1.87 -15.72 -17.40
CA SER A 121 0.56 -16.41 -17.38
C SER A 121 -0.26 -16.17 -18.64
N TYR A 122 0.36 -16.34 -19.81
CA TYR A 122 -0.36 -16.70 -21.03
C TYR A 122 -0.15 -18.19 -21.30
N GLN A 123 -1.01 -19.05 -20.73
CA GLN A 123 -1.21 -20.34 -21.38
C GLN A 123 -2.09 -20.09 -22.60
N LYS A 124 -1.45 -20.13 -23.78
CA LYS A 124 -2.12 -20.19 -25.06
C LYS A 124 -2.99 -21.46 -25.06
N VAL A 125 -4.29 -21.31 -24.85
CA VAL A 125 -5.26 -22.34 -25.19
C VAL A 125 -5.37 -22.35 -26.72
N GLU A 126 -4.60 -23.25 -27.34
CA GLU A 126 -4.85 -23.65 -28.72
C GLU A 126 -6.08 -24.58 -28.70
N ALA A 127 -7.11 -24.18 -29.44
CA ALA A 127 -8.25 -25.02 -29.80
C ALA A 127 -8.02 -25.65 -31.18
#